data_AF-A0A383V5Y1-F1
#
_entry.id   AF-A0A383V5Y1-F1
#
_cell.length_a   1.000
_cell.length_b   1.000
_cell.length_c   1.000
_cell.angle_alpha   90.00
_cell.angle_beta   90.00
_cell.angle_gamma   90.00
#
_symmetry.space_group_name_H-M   'P 1'
#
loop_
_entity.id
_entity.type
_entity.pdbx_description
1 polymer ?
#
loop_
_entity_poly.entity_id
_entity_poly.type
_entity_poly.pdbx_seq_one_letter_code
_entity_poly.pdbx_strand_id
1 'polypeptide(L)'
;MVPGVEVWVLAQQQQLGISTDIPATAVSICCGGDWLALNCSDPVTATAAARRVPATAAAAARRMPALLQPGVASKLLLTATARQHALAVCLMVHLAVMQQQIDAAALEAMLLQLLWQHDGAQELLPLPAADQLSTDAVVRLLRAVIQAPDAFAVLSLLRRLPATRQLSTGHVESLLQACMQEVAAHQSSSSSSSSRRGCAPQKYSPYRVFESLIQMPAARQLNSSAALQLNSSAALQLNSSAALQLNSSAALQLLHTAIATDGCDFLGALCALPAAASISSEGVASLLQAAFSQRSAAGSILAGCAAQQAINAVVHLPAFDQISCASAAQLMLAAATAAQHSGDAAHCHEHLRAVYGAFVFLCELPAARQLSSEQLLQPFQIVVQQHSGEWTERICRLPAAQQLSSAAVEQLLLAAAAARTPDVLSIIRKLLGLPAAQHLSSAAIERCCWQLLQCAPQTCVRL
;
A
#
# COMPACT_ATOMS: atom_id res chain seq x y z
N MET A 1 -48.05 30.97 2.72
CA MET A 1 -46.62 30.76 2.42
C MET A 1 -46.39 29.26 2.31
N VAL A 2 -45.74 28.77 1.24
CA VAL A 2 -45.56 27.32 1.03
C VAL A 2 -44.50 26.81 2.02
N PRO A 3 -44.75 25.72 2.77
CA PRO A 3 -43.75 25.11 3.64
C PRO A 3 -42.50 24.75 2.83
N GLY A 4 -41.34 25.31 3.19
CA GLY A 4 -40.06 25.11 2.48
C GLY A 4 -39.40 26.39 2.00
N VAL A 5 -40.17 27.45 1.71
CA VAL A 5 -39.61 28.77 1.36
C VAL A 5 -38.97 29.42 2.59
N GLU A 6 -39.56 29.28 3.77
CA GLU A 6 -39.01 29.77 5.04
C GLU A 6 -37.68 29.08 5.40
N VAL A 7 -37.58 27.77 5.14
CA VAL A 7 -36.33 27.01 5.37
C VAL A 7 -35.25 27.47 4.39
N TRP A 8 -35.62 27.78 3.15
CA TRP A 8 -34.69 28.33 2.17
C TRP A 8 -34.20 29.72 2.58
N VAL A 9 -35.11 30.61 3.02
CA VAL A 9 -34.76 31.94 3.53
C VAL A 9 -33.86 31.85 4.76
N LEU A 10 -34.20 31.00 5.74
CA LEU A 10 -33.39 30.80 6.95
C LEU A 10 -32.02 30.19 6.64
N ALA A 11 -31.94 29.20 5.75
CA ALA A 11 -30.66 28.60 5.35
C ALA A 11 -29.79 29.58 4.56
N GLN A 12 -30.38 30.37 3.66
CA GLN A 12 -29.65 31.37 2.87
C GLN A 12 -29.17 32.54 3.75
N GLN A 13 -29.98 32.95 4.73
CA GLN A 13 -29.66 34.04 5.64
C GLN A 13 -28.62 33.62 6.69
N GLN A 14 -28.67 32.38 7.20
CA GLN A 14 -27.71 31.87 8.19
C GLN A 14 -26.40 31.35 7.59
N GLN A 15 -26.42 30.70 6.41
CA GLN A 15 -25.21 30.09 5.84
C GLN A 15 -24.50 30.95 4.79
N LEU A 16 -25.21 31.85 4.11
CA LEU A 16 -24.67 32.63 2.99
C LEU A 16 -24.63 34.15 3.24
N GLY A 17 -25.20 34.64 4.35
CA GLY A 17 -25.11 36.05 4.76
C GLY A 17 -25.83 37.05 3.84
N ILE A 18 -26.77 36.60 3.01
CA ILE A 18 -27.47 37.46 2.04
C ILE A 18 -28.76 37.98 2.67
N SER A 19 -28.85 39.30 2.84
CA SER A 19 -30.06 40.02 3.23
C SER A 19 -30.63 40.74 2.02
N THR A 20 -31.42 40.05 1.19
CA THR A 20 -32.21 40.69 0.13
C THR A 20 -33.62 40.14 0.14
N ASP A 21 -34.62 41.01 -0.03
CA ASP A 21 -36.01 40.62 -0.31
C ASP A 21 -36.03 39.58 -1.44
N ILE A 22 -36.82 38.51 -1.25
CA ILE A 22 -36.98 37.44 -2.24
C ILE A 22 -37.38 38.10 -3.56
N PRO A 23 -36.51 38.13 -4.59
CA PRO A 23 -36.85 38.80 -5.83
C PRO A 23 -38.11 38.14 -6.41
N ALA A 24 -39.01 38.92 -7.01
CA ALA A 24 -40.22 38.39 -7.67
C ALA A 24 -39.88 37.25 -8.67
N THR A 25 -38.63 37.20 -9.13
CA THR A 25 -38.02 36.16 -9.95
C THR A 25 -37.69 34.86 -9.23
N ALA A 26 -37.31 34.87 -7.95
CA ALA A 26 -37.22 33.64 -7.15
C ALA A 26 -38.62 33.04 -6.93
N VAL A 27 -39.65 33.89 -6.74
CA VAL A 27 -41.05 33.44 -6.69
C VAL A 27 -41.49 32.85 -8.03
N SER A 28 -41.15 33.47 -9.16
CA SER A 28 -41.46 32.93 -10.50
C SER A 28 -40.77 31.59 -10.80
N ILE A 29 -39.54 31.38 -10.33
CA ILE A 29 -38.79 30.12 -10.53
C ILE A 29 -39.30 29.04 -9.56
N CYS A 30 -39.58 29.39 -8.31
CA CYS A 30 -40.06 28.46 -7.29
C CYS A 30 -41.54 28.09 -7.48
N CYS A 31 -42.40 29.00 -7.95
CA CYS A 31 -43.83 28.73 -8.16
C CYS A 31 -44.14 28.06 -9.51
N GLY A 32 -43.15 27.94 -10.41
CA GLY A 32 -43.23 27.18 -11.65
C GLY A 32 -42.93 25.69 -11.47
N GLY A 33 -43.52 25.03 -10.47
CA GLY A 33 -43.64 23.56 -10.31
C GLY A 33 -42.37 22.69 -10.18
N ASP A 34 -41.42 22.79 -11.10
CA ASP A 34 -40.36 21.79 -11.28
C ASP A 34 -39.09 22.06 -10.44
N TRP A 35 -38.80 23.31 -10.05
CA TRP A 35 -37.58 23.64 -9.27
C TRP A 35 -37.72 23.35 -7.77
N LEU A 36 -38.93 23.45 -7.21
CA LEU A 36 -39.20 23.05 -5.82
C LEU A 36 -38.93 21.56 -5.58
N ALA A 37 -39.06 20.73 -6.62
CA ALA A 37 -38.84 19.29 -6.54
C ALA A 37 -37.35 18.90 -6.39
N LEU A 38 -36.40 19.80 -6.71
CA LEU A 38 -34.99 19.63 -6.36
C LEU A 38 -34.70 19.87 -4.87
N ASN A 39 -35.66 20.38 -4.11
CA ASN A 39 -35.59 20.52 -2.65
C ASN A 39 -36.26 19.33 -1.92
N CYS A 40 -36.68 18.31 -2.67
CA CYS A 40 -37.21 17.08 -2.09
C CYS A 40 -36.06 16.21 -1.58
N SER A 41 -36.19 15.66 -0.37
CA SER A 41 -35.26 14.65 0.16
C SER A 41 -35.36 13.30 -0.56
N ASP A 42 -36.42 13.11 -1.38
CA ASP A 42 -36.63 11.90 -2.15
C ASP A 42 -35.80 11.93 -3.46
N PRO A 43 -34.84 11.01 -3.64
CA PRO A 43 -33.96 11.00 -4.80
C PRO A 43 -34.70 10.73 -6.12
N VAL A 44 -35.85 10.03 -6.08
CA VAL A 44 -36.67 9.76 -7.26
C VAL A 44 -37.35 11.04 -7.75
N THR A 45 -37.93 11.81 -6.84
CA THR A 45 -38.54 13.11 -7.13
C THR A 45 -37.49 14.12 -7.60
N ALA A 46 -36.34 14.18 -6.94
CA ALA A 46 -35.22 15.01 -7.37
C ALA A 46 -34.73 14.61 -8.77
N THR A 47 -34.68 13.31 -9.08
CA THR A 47 -34.32 12.78 -10.41
C THR A 47 -35.35 13.13 -11.48
N ALA A 48 -36.65 12.98 -11.19
CA ALA A 48 -37.72 13.32 -12.12
C ALA A 48 -37.73 14.83 -12.42
N ALA A 49 -37.51 15.66 -11.41
CA ALA A 49 -37.32 17.09 -11.54
C ALA A 49 -36.08 17.42 -12.38
N ALA A 50 -34.93 16.82 -12.04
CA ALA A 50 -33.67 16.96 -12.76
C ALA A 50 -33.81 16.62 -14.25
N ARG A 51 -34.57 15.59 -14.62
CA ARG A 51 -34.83 15.25 -16.03
C ARG A 51 -35.65 16.32 -16.77
N ARG A 52 -36.45 17.11 -16.05
CA ARG A 52 -37.17 18.26 -16.61
C ARG A 52 -36.32 19.53 -16.63
N VAL A 53 -35.27 19.61 -15.79
CA VAL A 53 -34.35 20.77 -15.73
C VAL A 53 -33.76 21.12 -17.08
N PRO A 54 -33.31 20.23 -17.98
CA PRO A 54 -32.81 20.65 -19.30
C PRO A 54 -33.85 21.43 -20.11
N ALA A 55 -35.12 21.02 -20.11
CA ALA A 55 -36.19 21.72 -20.81
C ALA A 55 -36.51 23.06 -20.13
N THR A 56 -36.57 23.08 -18.79
CA THR A 56 -36.88 24.27 -18.01
C THR A 56 -35.73 25.28 -17.99
N ALA A 57 -34.48 24.82 -17.92
CA ALA A 57 -33.28 25.63 -17.99
C ALA A 57 -33.05 26.14 -19.42
N ALA A 58 -33.32 25.34 -20.46
CA ALA A 58 -33.31 25.83 -21.84
C ALA A 58 -34.44 26.84 -22.10
N ALA A 59 -35.59 26.70 -21.44
CA ALA A 59 -36.66 27.68 -21.49
C ALA A 59 -36.32 28.96 -20.71
N ALA A 60 -35.70 28.84 -19.53
CA ALA A 60 -35.24 29.95 -18.70
C ALA A 60 -34.10 30.72 -19.37
N ALA A 61 -33.11 30.02 -19.92
CA ALA A 61 -32.03 30.61 -20.71
C ALA A 61 -32.55 31.35 -21.95
N ARG A 62 -33.60 30.82 -22.59
CA ARG A 62 -34.27 31.50 -23.73
C ARG A 62 -35.10 32.71 -23.30
N ARG A 63 -35.78 32.63 -22.16
CA ARG A 63 -36.73 33.66 -21.74
C ARG A 63 -36.09 34.81 -20.98
N MET A 64 -35.06 34.55 -20.17
CA MET A 64 -34.48 35.55 -19.29
C MET A 64 -32.98 35.31 -19.02
N PRO A 65 -32.09 35.62 -19.99
CA PRO A 65 -30.64 35.56 -19.81
C PRO A 65 -30.16 36.37 -18.60
N ALA A 66 -30.85 37.47 -18.27
CA ALA A 66 -30.55 38.33 -17.13
C ALA A 66 -30.72 37.66 -15.76
N LEU A 67 -31.41 36.51 -15.66
CA LEU A 67 -31.67 35.82 -14.39
C LEU A 67 -30.66 34.74 -14.03
N LEU A 68 -29.94 34.22 -15.02
CA LEU A 68 -28.78 33.36 -14.76
C LEU A 68 -27.55 34.23 -14.54
N GLN A 69 -27.66 35.15 -13.57
CA GLN A 69 -26.47 35.86 -13.11
C GLN A 69 -25.42 34.81 -12.68
N PRO A 70 -24.12 35.07 -12.91
CA PRO A 70 -23.04 34.13 -12.60
C PRO A 70 -23.16 33.48 -11.22
N GLY A 71 -23.49 34.29 -10.20
CA GLY A 71 -23.63 33.81 -8.83
C GLY A 71 -24.85 32.91 -8.58
N VAL A 72 -25.92 32.99 -9.37
CA VAL A 72 -27.13 32.18 -9.17
C VAL A 72 -26.94 30.76 -9.69
N ALA A 73 -26.36 30.61 -10.88
CA ALA A 73 -26.04 29.31 -11.48
C ALA A 73 -25.11 28.49 -10.57
N SER A 74 -24.02 29.10 -10.11
CA SER A 74 -23.06 28.50 -9.17
C SER A 74 -23.74 28.08 -7.86
N LYS A 75 -24.56 28.95 -7.25
CA LYS A 75 -25.30 28.62 -6.01
C LYS A 75 -26.28 27.47 -6.19
N LEU A 76 -26.97 27.39 -7.33
CA LEU A 76 -27.90 26.29 -7.63
C LEU A 76 -27.15 24.96 -7.73
N LEU A 77 -26.02 24.94 -8.43
CA LEU A 77 -25.18 23.76 -8.55
C LEU A 77 -24.59 23.34 -7.20
N LEU A 78 -24.09 24.28 -6.40
CA LEU A 78 -23.59 24.02 -5.05
C LEU A 78 -24.70 23.49 -4.13
N THR A 79 -25.91 24.02 -4.24
CA THR A 79 -27.06 23.53 -3.47
C THR A 79 -27.42 22.10 -3.87
N ALA A 80 -27.50 21.81 -5.17
CA ALA A 80 -27.78 20.46 -5.66
C ALA A 80 -26.68 19.47 -5.24
N THR A 81 -25.43 19.92 -5.27
CA THR A 81 -24.26 19.15 -4.83
C THR A 81 -24.29 18.87 -3.33
N ALA A 82 -24.55 19.88 -2.49
CA ALA A 82 -24.67 19.72 -1.03
C ALA A 82 -25.84 18.80 -0.63
N ARG A 83 -26.86 18.70 -1.49
CA ARG A 83 -27.98 17.75 -1.35
C ARG A 83 -27.69 16.37 -1.93
N GLN A 84 -26.48 16.13 -2.44
CA GLN A 84 -26.07 14.86 -3.07
C GLN A 84 -26.89 14.49 -4.31
N HIS A 85 -27.43 15.47 -5.02
CA HIS A 85 -28.21 15.25 -6.25
C HIS A 85 -27.28 15.14 -7.48
N ALA A 86 -26.40 14.13 -7.50
CA ALA A 86 -25.41 13.93 -8.57
C ALA A 86 -26.01 14.04 -9.97
N LEU A 87 -27.12 13.34 -10.24
CA LEU A 87 -27.74 13.36 -11.58
C LEU A 87 -28.20 14.77 -11.99
N ALA A 88 -28.73 15.55 -11.05
CA ALA A 88 -29.12 16.93 -11.32
C ALA A 88 -27.91 17.79 -11.66
N VAL A 89 -26.82 17.64 -10.90
CA VAL A 89 -25.55 18.29 -11.17
C VAL A 89 -25.04 17.90 -12.57
N CYS A 90 -24.98 16.61 -12.90
CA CYS A 90 -24.55 16.13 -14.21
C CYS A 90 -25.38 16.75 -15.34
N LEU A 91 -26.72 16.76 -15.23
CA LEU A 91 -27.59 17.34 -16.27
C LEU A 91 -27.41 18.86 -16.40
N MET A 92 -27.26 19.57 -15.29
CA MET A 92 -27.07 21.04 -15.31
C MET A 92 -25.71 21.43 -15.87
N VAL A 93 -24.66 20.68 -15.55
CA VAL A 93 -23.29 20.92 -16.00
C VAL A 93 -23.14 20.77 -17.52
N HIS A 94 -24.00 20.00 -18.18
CA HIS A 94 -24.00 19.89 -19.65
C HIS A 94 -24.62 21.10 -20.38
N LEU A 95 -25.25 22.02 -19.65
CA LEU A 95 -25.81 23.23 -20.24
C LEU A 95 -24.71 24.27 -20.44
N ALA A 96 -24.50 24.73 -21.68
CA ALA A 96 -23.44 25.70 -22.00
C ALA A 96 -23.51 26.98 -21.13
N VAL A 97 -24.71 27.46 -20.81
CA VAL A 97 -24.91 28.62 -19.92
C VAL A 97 -24.44 28.35 -18.49
N MET A 98 -24.50 27.11 -18.01
CA MET A 98 -24.00 26.75 -16.68
C MET A 98 -22.48 26.62 -16.70
N GLN A 99 -21.91 26.00 -17.74
CA GLN A 99 -20.45 25.84 -17.87
C GLN A 99 -19.70 27.17 -17.85
N GLN A 100 -20.27 28.21 -18.47
CA GLN A 100 -19.67 29.56 -18.49
C GLN A 100 -19.70 30.26 -17.13
N GLN A 101 -20.53 29.79 -16.20
CA GLN A 101 -20.79 30.46 -14.92
C GLN A 101 -20.20 29.71 -13.72
N ILE A 102 -19.64 28.53 -13.94
CA ILE A 102 -18.90 27.79 -12.91
C ILE A 102 -17.49 28.38 -12.88
N ASP A 103 -17.15 29.05 -11.79
CA ASP A 103 -15.77 29.44 -11.51
C ASP A 103 -14.99 28.28 -10.84
N ALA A 104 -13.67 28.44 -10.74
CA ALA A 104 -12.79 27.42 -10.17
C ALA A 104 -13.12 27.10 -8.69
N ALA A 105 -13.54 28.11 -7.91
CA ALA A 105 -13.85 27.93 -6.50
C ALA A 105 -15.15 27.14 -6.29
N ALA A 106 -16.18 27.42 -7.10
CA ALA A 106 -17.42 26.66 -7.11
C ALA A 106 -17.17 25.22 -7.57
N LEU A 107 -16.38 25.03 -8.62
CA LEU A 107 -16.02 23.70 -9.10
C LEU A 107 -15.28 22.89 -8.01
N GLU A 108 -14.32 23.49 -7.32
CA GLU A 108 -13.60 22.84 -6.23
C GLU A 108 -14.57 22.39 -5.12
N ALA A 109 -15.46 23.28 -4.67
CA ALA A 109 -16.43 22.97 -3.63
C ALA A 109 -17.40 21.85 -4.08
N MET A 110 -17.81 21.85 -5.35
CA MET A 110 -18.64 20.78 -5.90
C MET A 110 -17.89 19.44 -5.93
N LEU A 111 -16.64 19.44 -6.38
CA LEU A 111 -15.81 18.24 -6.40
C LEU A 111 -15.59 17.68 -4.99
N LEU A 112 -15.27 18.52 -3.99
CA LEU A 112 -15.07 18.09 -2.60
C LEU A 112 -16.30 17.37 -2.03
N GLN A 113 -17.51 17.82 -2.37
CA GLN A 113 -18.77 17.23 -1.92
C GLN A 113 -19.13 15.94 -2.69
N LEU A 114 -18.78 15.88 -3.98
CA LEU A 114 -19.10 14.74 -4.86
C LEU A 114 -17.97 13.72 -4.99
N LEU A 115 -16.87 13.85 -4.24
CA LEU A 115 -15.76 12.90 -4.26
C LEU A 115 -16.19 11.46 -3.96
N TRP A 116 -17.26 11.30 -3.17
CA TRP A 116 -17.88 10.02 -2.82
C TRP A 116 -18.81 9.47 -3.90
N GLN A 117 -19.16 10.29 -4.91
CA GLN A 117 -20.04 9.95 -6.02
C GLN A 117 -19.25 10.03 -7.33
N HIS A 118 -18.62 8.90 -7.67
CA HIS A 118 -17.72 8.76 -8.82
C HIS A 118 -18.22 9.45 -10.11
N ASP A 119 -19.49 9.23 -10.46
CA ASP A 119 -20.09 9.75 -11.69
C ASP A 119 -20.13 11.28 -11.72
N GLY A 120 -20.32 11.93 -10.57
CA GLY A 120 -20.34 13.40 -10.48
C GLY A 120 -18.99 14.02 -10.78
N ALA A 121 -17.91 13.46 -10.24
CA ALA A 121 -16.55 13.97 -10.47
C ALA A 121 -16.11 13.78 -11.94
N GLN A 122 -16.55 12.70 -12.59
CA GLN A 122 -16.22 12.40 -13.98
C GLN A 122 -16.82 13.43 -14.96
N GLU A 123 -18.01 13.95 -14.68
CA GLU A 123 -18.65 14.97 -15.51
C GLU A 123 -18.18 16.40 -15.22
N LEU A 124 -17.65 16.65 -14.01
CA LEU A 124 -17.19 17.96 -13.57
C LEU A 124 -15.75 18.29 -14.01
N LEU A 125 -14.86 17.29 -14.03
CA LEU A 125 -13.45 17.50 -14.37
C LEU A 125 -13.16 17.87 -15.85
N PRO A 126 -13.98 17.50 -16.85
CA PRO A 126 -13.84 17.97 -18.23
C PRO A 126 -14.21 19.44 -18.45
N LEU A 127 -14.75 20.15 -17.44
CA LEU A 127 -15.18 21.53 -17.60
C LEU A 127 -14.00 22.50 -17.76
N PRO A 128 -14.15 23.60 -18.52
CA PRO A 128 -13.10 24.62 -18.67
C PRO A 128 -12.64 25.23 -17.34
N ALA A 129 -13.52 25.27 -16.34
CA ALA A 129 -13.19 25.74 -14.99
C ALA A 129 -12.17 24.83 -14.28
N ALA A 130 -12.04 23.56 -14.68
CA ALA A 130 -11.07 22.63 -14.09
C ALA A 130 -9.63 23.01 -14.42
N ASP A 131 -9.39 23.59 -15.60
CA ASP A 131 -8.08 24.12 -16.00
C ASP A 131 -7.67 25.35 -15.19
N GLN A 132 -8.63 26.01 -14.53
CA GLN A 132 -8.43 27.19 -13.69
C GLN A 132 -8.26 26.85 -12.20
N LEU A 133 -8.34 25.56 -11.83
CA LEU A 133 -8.11 25.14 -10.44
C LEU A 133 -6.70 25.49 -10.01
N SER A 134 -6.58 26.13 -8.84
CA SER A 134 -5.28 26.43 -8.26
C SER A 134 -4.58 25.15 -7.79
N THR A 135 -3.26 25.23 -7.68
CA THR A 135 -2.45 24.14 -7.11
C THR A 135 -2.94 23.75 -5.70
N ASP A 136 -3.31 24.72 -4.87
CA ASP A 136 -3.83 24.49 -3.51
C ASP A 136 -5.19 23.79 -3.51
N ALA A 137 -6.07 24.13 -4.46
CA ALA A 137 -7.35 23.46 -4.63
C ALA A 137 -7.14 21.99 -5.00
N VAL A 138 -6.22 21.71 -5.93
CA VAL A 138 -5.86 20.34 -6.30
C VAL A 138 -5.26 19.57 -5.12
N VAL A 139 -4.41 20.18 -4.29
CA VAL A 139 -3.88 19.55 -3.07
C VAL A 139 -5.00 19.20 -2.10
N ARG A 140 -5.97 20.10 -1.89
CA ARG A 140 -7.14 19.83 -1.03
C ARG A 140 -8.00 18.67 -1.57
N LEU A 141 -8.25 18.65 -2.87
CA LEU A 141 -8.96 17.54 -3.53
C LEU A 141 -8.22 16.22 -3.40
N LEU A 142 -6.91 16.20 -3.64
CA LEU A 142 -6.08 14.99 -3.48
C LEU A 142 -6.08 14.50 -2.03
N ARG A 143 -6.00 15.40 -1.04
CA ARG A 143 -6.10 15.03 0.38
C ARG A 143 -7.47 14.42 0.72
N ALA A 144 -8.55 14.98 0.17
CA ALA A 144 -9.88 14.42 0.36
C ALA A 144 -10.02 13.03 -0.31
N VAL A 145 -9.39 12.80 -1.47
CA VAL A 145 -9.31 11.45 -2.09
C VAL A 145 -8.56 10.46 -1.19
N ILE A 146 -7.46 10.89 -0.54
CA ILE A 146 -6.68 10.04 0.37
C ILE A 146 -7.53 9.56 1.56
N GLN A 147 -8.40 10.44 2.06
CA GLN A 147 -9.32 10.17 3.16
C GLN A 147 -10.56 9.36 2.73
N ALA A 148 -10.77 9.18 1.43
CA ALA A 148 -11.96 8.54 0.86
C ALA A 148 -11.61 7.22 0.15
N PRO A 149 -11.87 6.05 0.75
CA PRO A 149 -11.50 4.75 0.18
C PRO A 149 -12.09 4.49 -1.23
N ASP A 150 -13.27 5.02 -1.54
CA ASP A 150 -13.93 4.76 -2.82
C ASP A 150 -13.56 5.78 -3.91
N ALA A 151 -12.82 6.84 -3.58
CA ALA A 151 -12.53 7.96 -4.49
C ALA A 151 -11.35 7.69 -5.45
N PHE A 152 -10.82 6.47 -5.52
CA PHE A 152 -9.60 6.19 -6.30
C PHE A 152 -9.74 6.55 -7.78
N ALA A 153 -10.89 6.30 -8.40
CA ALA A 153 -11.03 6.59 -9.83
C ALA A 153 -11.02 8.11 -10.12
N VAL A 154 -11.39 8.95 -9.15
CA VAL A 154 -11.24 10.42 -9.24
C VAL A 154 -9.77 10.83 -9.30
N LEU A 155 -8.86 10.10 -8.66
CA LEU A 155 -7.43 10.37 -8.72
C LEU A 155 -6.89 10.34 -10.16
N SER A 156 -7.33 9.36 -10.94
CA SER A 156 -6.90 9.20 -12.33
C SER A 156 -7.31 10.40 -13.20
N LEU A 157 -8.43 11.04 -12.86
CA LEU A 157 -8.93 12.25 -13.50
C LEU A 157 -8.19 13.50 -13.01
N LEU A 158 -7.98 13.63 -11.69
CA LEU A 158 -7.22 14.74 -11.11
C LEU A 158 -5.81 14.82 -11.69
N ARG A 159 -5.13 13.67 -11.93
CA ARG A 159 -3.81 13.59 -12.58
C ARG A 159 -3.76 14.20 -13.99
N ARG A 160 -4.91 14.40 -14.65
CA ARG A 160 -4.97 15.01 -15.99
C ARG A 160 -4.98 16.53 -15.92
N LEU A 161 -5.29 17.12 -14.76
CA LEU A 161 -5.40 18.56 -14.60
C LEU A 161 -4.03 19.24 -14.76
N PRO A 162 -3.95 20.41 -15.42
CA PRO A 162 -2.69 21.12 -15.60
C PRO A 162 -2.04 21.49 -14.26
N ALA A 163 -2.84 21.86 -13.25
CA ALA A 163 -2.36 22.20 -11.91
C ALA A 163 -1.67 21.02 -11.19
N THR A 164 -1.98 19.75 -11.52
CA THR A 164 -1.22 18.62 -10.95
C THR A 164 0.21 18.56 -11.45
N ARG A 165 0.49 19.05 -12.67
CA ARG A 165 1.85 19.13 -13.20
C ARG A 165 2.66 20.26 -12.56
N GLN A 166 1.98 21.20 -11.91
CA GLN A 166 2.58 22.35 -11.22
C GLN A 166 2.72 22.11 -9.71
N LEU A 167 2.40 20.91 -9.21
CA LEU A 167 2.62 20.58 -7.81
C LEU A 167 4.10 20.74 -7.46
N SER A 168 4.37 21.44 -6.36
CA SER A 168 5.71 21.54 -5.81
C SER A 168 6.09 20.22 -5.14
N THR A 169 7.38 20.04 -4.87
CA THR A 169 7.88 18.91 -4.06
C THR A 169 7.24 18.89 -2.68
N GLY A 170 7.09 20.05 -2.03
CA GLY A 170 6.45 20.16 -0.71
C GLY A 170 4.97 19.77 -0.72
N HIS A 171 4.24 20.01 -1.82
CA HIS A 171 2.86 19.53 -1.95
C HIS A 171 2.79 18.01 -2.04
N VAL A 172 3.66 17.40 -2.86
CA VAL A 172 3.70 15.94 -2.99
C VAL A 172 4.10 15.30 -1.66
N GLU A 173 5.10 15.84 -0.97
CA GLU A 173 5.51 15.40 0.35
C GLU A 173 4.33 15.42 1.34
N SER A 174 3.61 16.54 1.43
CA SER A 174 2.46 16.68 2.32
C SER A 174 1.34 15.69 2.00
N LEU A 175 1.15 15.33 0.73
CA LEU A 175 0.18 14.33 0.30
C LEU A 175 0.64 12.90 0.62
N LEU A 176 1.91 12.57 0.40
CA LEU A 176 2.47 11.28 0.79
C LEU A 176 2.41 11.08 2.31
N GLN A 177 2.65 12.13 3.08
CA GLN A 177 2.52 12.09 4.54
C GLN A 177 1.09 11.79 4.96
N ALA A 178 0.11 12.45 4.33
CA ALA A 178 -1.31 12.18 4.57
C ALA A 178 -1.68 10.72 4.22
N CYS A 179 -1.15 10.16 3.11
CA CYS A 179 -1.35 8.75 2.77
C CYS A 179 -0.86 7.81 3.88
N MET A 180 0.36 8.06 4.40
CA MET A 180 0.94 7.23 5.45
C MET A 180 0.14 7.32 6.77
N GLN A 181 -0.32 8.53 7.12
CA GLN A 181 -1.15 8.75 8.31
C GLN A 181 -2.49 8.00 8.22
N GLU A 182 -3.18 8.05 7.09
CA GLU A 182 -4.44 7.32 6.90
C GLU A 182 -4.24 5.80 6.95
N VAL A 183 -3.16 5.27 6.37
CA VAL A 183 -2.84 3.83 6.46
C VAL A 183 -2.61 3.41 7.91
N ALA A 184 -1.85 4.19 8.68
CA ALA A 184 -1.62 3.91 10.10
C ALA A 184 -2.91 3.99 10.94
N ALA A 185 -3.79 4.95 10.64
CA ALA A 185 -5.09 5.07 11.30
C ALA A 185 -5.99 3.85 11.04
N HIS A 186 -6.03 3.38 9.79
CA HIS A 186 -6.78 2.17 9.43
C HIS A 186 -6.24 0.92 10.11
N GLN A 187 -4.92 0.72 10.14
CA GLN A 187 -4.31 -0.41 10.85
C GLN A 187 -4.70 -0.43 12.33
N SER A 188 -4.64 0.74 12.99
CA SER A 188 -5.01 0.89 14.40
C SER A 188 -6.48 0.49 14.64
N SER A 189 -7.40 0.90 13.76
CA SER A 189 -8.83 0.56 13.87
C SER A 189 -9.14 -0.92 13.64
N SER A 190 -8.42 -1.57 12.72
CA SER A 190 -8.66 -2.97 12.32
C SER A 190 -8.33 -3.98 13.43
N SER A 191 -7.39 -3.66 14.32
CA SER A 191 -6.95 -4.53 15.42
C SER A 191 -8.06 -4.90 16.42
N SER A 192 -9.14 -4.10 16.47
CA SER A 192 -10.27 -4.27 17.41
C SER A 192 -11.41 -5.14 16.87
N SER A 193 -11.43 -5.48 15.58
CA SER A 193 -12.53 -6.21 14.91
C SER A 193 -12.09 -7.58 14.38
N SER A 194 -11.44 -8.36 15.24
CA SER A 194 -11.05 -9.75 14.96
C SER A 194 -12.26 -10.70 14.96
N SER A 195 -13.20 -10.52 14.03
CA SER A 195 -14.25 -11.52 13.79
C SER A 195 -14.44 -11.82 12.30
N ARG A 196 -13.73 -12.87 11.89
CA ARG A 196 -14.11 -13.86 10.86
C ARG A 196 -14.98 -13.31 9.72
N ARG A 197 -14.35 -12.76 8.69
CA ARG A 197 -14.79 -13.03 7.31
C ARG A 197 -13.63 -12.78 6.36
N GLY A 198 -13.20 -13.85 5.69
CA GLY A 198 -12.21 -13.83 4.61
C GLY A 198 -12.76 -13.13 3.38
N CYS A 199 -12.96 -11.82 3.48
CA CYS A 199 -13.06 -10.96 2.31
C CYS A 199 -11.63 -10.79 1.78
N ALA A 200 -11.42 -11.17 0.53
CA ALA A 200 -10.20 -10.87 -0.21
C ALA A 200 -9.79 -9.40 0.04
N PRO A 201 -8.49 -9.07 0.12
CA PRO A 201 -8.05 -7.70 0.34
C PRO A 201 -8.67 -6.84 -0.76
N GLN A 202 -9.73 -6.12 -0.42
CA GLN A 202 -10.23 -5.03 -1.24
C GLN A 202 -9.05 -4.08 -1.32
N LYS A 203 -8.43 -4.05 -2.51
CA LYS A 203 -7.25 -3.24 -2.85
C LYS A 203 -7.44 -1.85 -2.26
N TYR A 204 -6.85 -1.65 -1.09
CA TYR A 204 -7.11 -0.47 -0.27
C TYR A 204 -6.70 0.77 -1.07
N SER A 205 -7.57 1.77 -1.09
CA SER A 205 -7.39 2.99 -1.88
C SER A 205 -6.10 3.75 -1.58
N PRO A 206 -5.63 3.86 -0.31
CA PRO A 206 -4.47 4.69 0.00
C PRO A 206 -3.20 4.23 -0.70
N TYR A 207 -3.04 2.91 -0.90
CA TYR A 207 -1.89 2.33 -1.60
C TYR A 207 -1.83 2.75 -3.06
N ARG A 208 -2.97 2.68 -3.75
CA ARG A 208 -3.03 3.08 -5.16
C ARG A 208 -2.91 4.59 -5.32
N VAL A 209 -3.38 5.36 -4.33
CA VAL A 209 -3.18 6.80 -4.29
C VAL A 209 -1.70 7.12 -4.12
N PHE A 210 -1.02 6.46 -3.18
CA PHE A 210 0.42 6.59 -2.99
C PHE A 210 1.21 6.25 -4.27
N GLU A 211 0.92 5.11 -4.89
CA GLU A 211 1.56 4.67 -6.15
C GLU A 211 1.35 5.71 -7.28
N SER A 212 0.17 6.31 -7.33
CA SER A 212 -0.13 7.36 -8.30
C SER A 212 0.58 8.68 -8.00
N LEU A 213 0.77 9.03 -6.72
CA LEU A 213 1.50 10.22 -6.31
C LEU A 213 2.99 10.10 -6.62
N ILE A 214 3.62 8.94 -6.35
CA ILE A 214 5.05 8.73 -6.67
C ILE A 214 5.35 8.76 -8.18
N GLN A 215 4.35 8.48 -9.01
CA GLN A 215 4.46 8.60 -10.46
C GLN A 215 4.40 10.05 -10.96
N MET A 216 4.08 11.02 -10.10
CA MET A 216 4.04 12.43 -10.49
C MET A 216 5.45 12.99 -10.74
N PRO A 217 5.63 13.91 -11.71
CA PRO A 217 6.94 14.51 -11.99
C PRO A 217 7.59 15.16 -10.76
N ALA A 218 6.78 15.82 -9.93
CA ALA A 218 7.23 16.47 -8.70
C ALA A 218 7.70 15.48 -7.63
N ALA A 219 7.17 14.24 -7.62
CA ALA A 219 7.65 13.20 -6.73
C ALA A 219 9.09 12.77 -7.04
N ARG A 220 9.48 12.82 -8.32
CA ARG A 220 10.86 12.54 -8.75
C ARG A 220 11.87 13.59 -8.25
N GLN A 221 11.39 14.75 -7.86
CA GLN A 221 12.18 15.87 -7.35
C GLN A 221 12.18 15.97 -5.82
N LEU A 222 11.49 15.05 -5.11
CA LEU A 222 11.54 15.01 -3.64
C LEU A 222 13.00 14.99 -3.20
N ASN A 223 13.34 15.89 -2.28
CA ASN A 223 14.69 16.03 -1.74
C ASN A 223 14.81 15.23 -0.44
N SER A 224 16.04 15.09 0.08
CA SER A 224 16.30 14.34 1.31
C SER A 224 15.57 14.91 2.53
N SER A 225 15.36 16.23 2.62
CA SER A 225 14.58 16.82 3.72
C SER A 225 13.12 16.36 3.71
N ALA A 226 12.52 16.19 2.53
CA ALA A 226 11.14 15.74 2.39
C ALA A 226 10.94 14.28 2.81
N ALA A 227 11.86 13.42 2.37
CA ALA A 227 11.87 12.03 2.84
C ALA A 227 12.17 11.90 4.33
N LEU A 228 13.05 12.76 4.87
CA LEU A 228 13.32 12.82 6.29
C LEU A 228 12.10 13.31 7.10
N GLN A 229 11.26 14.20 6.57
CA GLN A 229 10.01 14.62 7.23
C GLN A 229 8.94 13.52 7.21
N LEU A 230 8.79 12.81 6.09
CA LEU A 230 7.98 11.59 6.00
C LEU A 230 8.45 10.54 7.02
N ASN A 231 9.77 10.42 7.22
CA ASN A 231 10.34 9.54 8.23
C ASN A 231 10.13 10.07 9.67
N SER A 232 10.22 11.38 9.89
CA SER A 232 10.09 12.01 11.22
C SER A 232 8.69 11.91 11.83
N SER A 233 7.66 11.68 11.02
CA SER A 233 6.30 11.38 11.52
C SER A 233 6.11 9.91 11.91
N ALA A 234 7.10 9.05 11.67
CA ALA A 234 7.13 7.64 12.05
C ALA A 234 8.30 7.24 12.99
N ALA A 235 9.43 7.96 13.01
CA ALA A 235 10.53 7.69 13.95
C ALA A 235 11.43 8.92 14.19
N LEU A 236 11.69 9.20 15.47
CA LEU A 236 12.58 10.25 15.96
C LEU A 236 14.06 9.96 15.66
N GLN A 237 14.77 11.01 15.24
CA GLN A 237 16.22 11.23 15.16
C GLN A 237 17.00 10.66 13.96
N LEU A 238 17.60 11.56 13.16
CA LEU A 238 19.06 11.71 13.03
C LEU A 238 19.41 12.95 12.19
N ASN A 239 20.61 13.47 12.41
CA ASN A 239 21.09 14.84 12.20
C ASN A 239 21.52 15.16 10.75
N SER A 240 21.53 16.47 10.42
CA SER A 240 21.84 17.12 9.11
C SER A 240 23.16 16.64 8.43
N SER A 241 23.26 16.51 7.09
CA SER A 241 23.37 17.59 6.09
C SER A 241 23.65 17.03 4.66
N ALA A 242 23.40 17.85 3.63
CA ALA A 242 23.67 17.68 2.19
C ALA A 242 22.57 17.00 1.34
N ALA A 243 21.72 17.87 0.77
CA ALA A 243 20.61 17.58 -0.11
C ALA A 243 20.98 17.87 -1.56
N LEU A 244 20.79 16.87 -2.41
CA LEU A 244 20.37 16.95 -3.82
C LEU A 244 20.19 15.50 -4.28
N GLN A 245 18.97 15.15 -4.71
CA GLN A 245 18.47 13.78 -4.89
C GLN A 245 18.11 13.11 -3.56
N LEU A 246 17.00 12.36 -3.52
CA LEU A 246 16.81 11.34 -2.50
C LEU A 246 18.10 10.52 -2.49
N ASN A 247 18.90 10.66 -1.44
CA ASN A 247 20.10 9.87 -1.32
C ASN A 247 19.69 8.45 -0.95
N SER A 248 20.59 7.51 -1.20
CA SER A 248 20.37 6.10 -0.89
C SER A 248 19.99 5.87 0.58
N SER A 249 20.48 6.69 1.50
CA SER A 249 20.14 6.58 2.93
C SER A 249 18.69 6.96 3.23
N ALA A 250 18.14 8.03 2.63
CA ALA A 250 16.73 8.39 2.82
C ALA A 250 15.79 7.34 2.19
N ALA A 251 16.12 6.82 1.02
CA ALA A 251 15.36 5.73 0.40
C ALA A 251 15.38 4.46 1.28
N LEU A 252 16.56 4.10 1.80
CA LEU A 252 16.72 2.98 2.72
C LEU A 252 15.91 3.17 4.01
N GLN A 253 15.91 4.36 4.59
CA GLN A 253 15.11 4.67 5.78
C GLN A 253 13.61 4.51 5.51
N LEU A 254 13.10 5.05 4.39
CA LEU A 254 11.69 4.89 4.02
C LEU A 254 11.31 3.43 3.84
N LEU A 255 12.17 2.63 3.21
CA LEU A 255 11.93 1.19 3.05
C LEU A 255 11.96 0.46 4.41
N HIS A 256 12.87 0.81 5.31
CA HIS A 256 12.90 0.27 6.68
C HIS A 256 11.63 0.63 7.47
N THR A 257 11.16 1.87 7.35
CA THR A 257 9.91 2.31 7.99
C THR A 257 8.72 1.59 7.38
N ALA A 258 8.67 1.41 6.07
CA ALA A 258 7.63 0.64 5.40
C ALA A 258 7.60 -0.82 5.86
N ILE A 259 8.76 -1.46 6.05
CA ILE A 259 8.82 -2.77 6.70
C ILE A 259 8.25 -2.64 8.10
N ALA A 260 8.82 -1.78 8.96
CA ALA A 260 8.44 -1.63 10.36
C ALA A 260 6.94 -1.38 10.61
N THR A 261 6.25 -0.67 9.71
CA THR A 261 4.81 -0.37 9.77
C THR A 261 3.93 -1.38 9.04
N ASP A 262 4.47 -2.51 8.61
CA ASP A 262 3.77 -3.55 7.83
C ASP A 262 3.21 -3.01 6.50
N GLY A 263 3.81 -1.94 5.99
CA GLY A 263 3.52 -1.30 4.71
C GLY A 263 4.23 -1.99 3.54
N CYS A 264 4.28 -3.33 3.53
CA CYS A 264 5.09 -4.08 2.56
C CYS A 264 4.61 -3.91 1.11
N ASP A 265 3.33 -3.57 0.93
CA ASP A 265 2.75 -3.22 -0.37
C ASP A 265 3.42 -1.98 -1.01
N PHE A 266 4.05 -1.11 -0.21
CA PHE A 266 4.78 0.06 -0.72
C PHE A 266 6.20 -0.26 -1.18
N LEU A 267 6.77 -1.42 -0.80
CA LEU A 267 8.19 -1.70 -1.05
C LEU A 267 8.52 -1.74 -2.54
N GLY A 268 7.66 -2.32 -3.38
CA GLY A 268 7.88 -2.33 -4.84
C GLY A 268 7.91 -0.93 -5.43
N ALA A 269 7.00 -0.06 -4.98
CA ALA A 269 6.91 1.32 -5.40
C ALA A 269 8.12 2.16 -4.93
N LEU A 270 8.55 1.97 -3.68
CA LEU A 270 9.71 2.64 -3.11
C LEU A 270 11.03 2.15 -3.74
N CYS A 271 11.15 0.85 -4.02
CA CYS A 271 12.30 0.28 -4.74
C CYS A 271 12.37 0.74 -6.21
N ALA A 272 11.26 1.17 -6.81
CA ALA A 272 11.25 1.74 -8.16
C ALA A 272 11.76 3.19 -8.22
N LEU A 273 12.00 3.84 -7.08
CA LEU A 273 12.56 5.19 -7.05
C LEU A 273 14.03 5.17 -7.51
N PRO A 274 14.50 6.16 -8.28
CA PRO A 274 15.90 6.22 -8.73
C PRO A 274 16.93 6.18 -7.58
N ALA A 275 16.54 6.69 -6.41
CA ALA A 275 17.35 6.66 -5.20
C ALA A 275 17.54 5.26 -4.62
N ALA A 276 16.60 4.35 -4.86
CA ALA A 276 16.74 2.97 -4.42
C ALA A 276 17.84 2.24 -5.20
N ALA A 277 18.09 2.64 -6.45
CA ALA A 277 19.16 2.07 -7.27
C ALA A 277 20.57 2.39 -6.73
N SER A 278 20.72 3.40 -5.87
CA SER A 278 21.99 3.75 -5.22
C SER A 278 22.14 3.18 -3.80
N ILE A 279 21.17 2.37 -3.33
CA ILE A 279 21.28 1.65 -2.06
C ILE A 279 22.46 0.67 -2.13
N SER A 280 23.32 0.68 -1.12
CA SER A 280 24.45 -0.23 -1.04
C SER A 280 24.00 -1.67 -0.78
N SER A 281 24.85 -2.66 -1.06
CA SER A 281 24.53 -4.06 -0.78
C SER A 281 24.38 -4.34 0.71
N GLU A 282 25.12 -3.64 1.57
CA GLU A 282 24.91 -3.64 3.03
C GLU A 282 23.54 -3.08 3.41
N GLY A 283 23.09 -2.03 2.72
CA GLY A 283 21.78 -1.45 2.94
C GLY A 283 20.65 -2.40 2.55
N VAL A 284 20.80 -3.07 1.41
CA VAL A 284 19.91 -4.15 0.97
C VAL A 284 19.88 -5.30 1.99
N ALA A 285 21.05 -5.72 2.48
CA ALA A 285 21.13 -6.79 3.47
C ALA A 285 20.46 -6.39 4.81
N SER A 286 20.71 -5.17 5.29
CA SER A 286 20.03 -4.61 6.47
C SER A 286 18.51 -4.62 6.29
N LEU A 287 18.03 -4.26 5.10
CA LEU A 287 16.62 -4.23 4.80
C LEU A 287 15.96 -5.61 4.87
N LEU A 288 16.57 -6.60 4.23
CA LEU A 288 16.10 -7.99 4.26
C LEU A 288 16.18 -8.56 5.66
N GLN A 289 17.25 -8.25 6.41
CA GLN A 289 17.40 -8.65 7.80
C GLN A 289 16.27 -8.06 8.66
N ALA A 290 15.91 -6.79 8.46
CA ALA A 290 14.79 -6.17 9.15
C ALA A 290 13.47 -6.85 8.81
N ALA A 291 13.23 -7.20 7.54
CA ALA A 291 12.03 -7.93 7.12
C ALA A 291 11.92 -9.31 7.77
N PHE A 292 13.02 -10.08 7.85
CA PHE A 292 13.04 -11.37 8.56
C PHE A 292 12.94 -11.24 10.08
N SER A 293 13.51 -10.16 10.65
CA SER A 293 13.50 -9.91 12.09
C SER A 293 12.19 -9.30 12.56
N GLN A 294 11.32 -8.87 11.65
CA GLN A 294 10.07 -8.22 11.99
C GLN A 294 9.10 -9.23 12.62
N ARG A 295 9.19 -9.35 13.93
CA ARG A 295 8.19 -9.99 14.77
C ARG A 295 7.00 -9.05 14.84
N SER A 296 5.96 -9.30 14.04
CA SER A 296 4.71 -8.57 14.20
C SER A 296 4.24 -8.71 15.65
N ALA A 297 4.15 -7.60 16.38
CA ALA A 297 3.69 -7.57 17.77
C ALA A 297 2.26 -8.15 17.94
N ALA A 298 1.52 -8.25 16.83
CA ALA A 298 0.17 -8.80 16.79
C ALA A 298 0.12 -10.34 16.61
N GLY A 299 1.26 -11.04 16.55
CA GLY A 299 1.26 -12.48 16.21
C GLY A 299 0.68 -12.75 14.81
N SER A 300 0.67 -11.72 13.96
CA SER A 300 0.04 -11.76 12.65
C SER A 300 0.90 -12.57 11.67
N ILE A 301 0.23 -13.41 10.87
CA ILE A 301 0.78 -14.26 9.80
C ILE A 301 1.61 -13.44 8.78
N LEU A 302 1.45 -12.12 8.76
CA LEU A 302 1.98 -11.17 7.79
C LEU A 302 3.51 -11.09 7.73
N ALA A 303 4.26 -11.46 8.76
CA ALA A 303 5.73 -11.37 8.75
C ALA A 303 6.40 -12.16 7.60
N GLY A 304 5.79 -13.29 7.18
CA GLY A 304 6.31 -14.10 6.08
C GLY A 304 6.03 -13.45 4.73
N CYS A 305 4.82 -12.90 4.57
CA CYS A 305 4.45 -12.13 3.39
C CYS A 305 5.32 -10.88 3.23
N ALA A 306 5.60 -10.18 4.34
CA ALA A 306 6.51 -9.03 4.38
C ALA A 306 7.90 -9.38 3.86
N ALA A 307 8.51 -10.46 4.37
CA ALA A 307 9.83 -10.92 3.92
C ALA A 307 9.84 -11.29 2.42
N GLN A 308 8.82 -12.01 1.94
CA GLN A 308 8.71 -12.37 0.52
C GLN A 308 8.51 -11.14 -0.37
N GLN A 309 7.64 -10.20 0.04
CA GLN A 309 7.41 -8.97 -0.70
C GLN A 309 8.65 -8.07 -0.71
N ALA A 310 9.36 -7.97 0.42
CA ALA A 310 10.63 -7.26 0.50
C ALA A 310 11.65 -7.86 -0.46
N ILE A 311 11.80 -9.18 -0.52
CA ILE A 311 12.69 -9.83 -1.49
C ILE A 311 12.25 -9.57 -2.92
N ASN A 312 10.97 -9.72 -3.25
CA ASN A 312 10.46 -9.43 -4.59
C ASN A 312 10.68 -7.97 -5.00
N ALA A 313 10.63 -7.02 -4.06
CA ALA A 313 10.90 -5.62 -4.34
C ALA A 313 12.41 -5.35 -4.52
N VAL A 314 13.25 -5.98 -3.70
CA VAL A 314 14.68 -5.71 -3.58
C VAL A 314 15.51 -6.48 -4.59
N VAL A 315 15.03 -7.62 -5.11
CA VAL A 315 15.70 -8.42 -6.15
C VAL A 315 15.94 -7.61 -7.43
N HIS A 316 15.16 -6.54 -7.65
CA HIS A 316 15.33 -5.64 -8.78
C HIS A 316 16.39 -4.54 -8.56
N LEU A 317 16.95 -4.41 -7.35
CA LEU A 317 17.99 -3.44 -7.05
C LEU A 317 19.36 -3.97 -7.50
N PRO A 318 20.20 -3.14 -8.16
CA PRO A 318 21.49 -3.56 -8.69
C PRO A 318 22.49 -4.01 -7.60
N ALA A 319 22.27 -3.58 -6.35
CA ALA A 319 23.08 -3.96 -5.22
C ALA A 319 22.71 -5.33 -4.62
N PHE A 320 21.59 -5.93 -5.02
CA PHE A 320 21.18 -7.25 -4.55
C PHE A 320 22.17 -8.35 -4.98
N ASP A 321 22.66 -8.29 -6.21
CA ASP A 321 23.69 -9.21 -6.71
C ASP A 321 25.08 -8.97 -6.08
N GLN A 322 25.25 -7.85 -5.36
CA GLN A 322 26.50 -7.43 -4.71
C GLN A 322 26.49 -7.70 -3.20
N ILE A 323 25.50 -8.41 -2.68
CA ILE A 323 25.45 -8.84 -1.27
C ILE A 323 26.69 -9.69 -0.97
N SER A 324 27.35 -9.42 0.15
CA SER A 324 28.55 -10.17 0.56
C SER A 324 28.22 -11.59 1.02
N CYS A 325 29.18 -12.52 0.99
CA CYS A 325 29.00 -13.87 1.54
C CYS A 325 28.59 -13.86 3.02
N ALA A 326 29.18 -12.96 3.81
CA ALA A 326 28.84 -12.82 5.23
C ALA A 326 27.39 -12.37 5.43
N SER A 327 26.94 -11.38 4.66
CA SER A 327 25.56 -10.90 4.67
C SER A 327 24.58 -11.98 4.18
N ALA A 328 24.92 -12.72 3.11
CA ALA A 328 24.10 -13.82 2.62
C ALA A 328 23.93 -14.93 3.68
N ALA A 329 25.01 -15.31 4.38
CA ALA A 329 24.95 -16.28 5.48
C ALA A 329 24.04 -15.79 6.63
N GLN A 330 24.16 -14.52 7.01
CA GLN A 330 23.31 -13.90 8.04
C GLN A 330 21.84 -13.86 7.62
N LEU A 331 21.54 -13.54 6.37
CA LEU A 331 20.18 -13.55 5.84
C LEU A 331 19.58 -14.96 5.80
N MET A 332 20.37 -15.96 5.39
CA MET A 332 19.95 -17.35 5.44
C MET A 332 19.68 -17.81 6.87
N LEU A 333 20.51 -17.38 7.83
CA LEU A 333 20.30 -17.63 9.26
C LEU A 333 19.02 -16.97 9.75
N ALA A 334 18.81 -15.70 9.41
CA ALA A 334 17.62 -14.94 9.80
C ALA A 334 16.34 -15.59 9.24
N ALA A 335 16.32 -15.93 7.96
CA ALA A 335 15.22 -16.64 7.31
C ALA A 335 14.93 -17.99 7.97
N ALA A 336 15.98 -18.77 8.27
CA ALA A 336 15.82 -20.01 9.03
C ALA A 336 15.23 -19.73 10.41
N THR A 337 15.82 -18.84 11.22
CA THR A 337 15.27 -18.53 12.56
C THR A 337 13.84 -18.02 12.53
N ALA A 338 13.44 -17.24 11.51
CA ALA A 338 12.07 -16.75 11.35
C ALA A 338 11.08 -17.92 11.18
N ALA A 339 11.45 -18.93 10.37
CA ALA A 339 10.63 -20.13 10.20
C ALA A 339 10.51 -20.97 11.49
N GLN A 340 11.51 -20.98 12.37
CA GLN A 340 11.47 -21.73 13.64
C GLN A 340 10.30 -21.31 14.54
N HIS A 341 10.01 -20.02 14.56
CA HIS A 341 9.01 -19.44 15.44
C HIS A 341 7.58 -19.66 14.94
N SER A 342 7.40 -20.20 13.74
CA SER A 342 6.07 -20.40 13.12
C SER A 342 5.41 -21.74 13.44
N GLY A 343 6.13 -22.67 14.10
CA GLY A 343 5.75 -24.07 14.27
C GLY A 343 4.54 -24.37 15.19
N ASP A 344 4.11 -23.42 16.02
CA ASP A 344 3.06 -23.69 17.02
C ASP A 344 1.61 -23.54 16.51
N ALA A 345 1.40 -23.01 15.29
CA ALA A 345 0.06 -22.77 14.77
C ALA A 345 -0.18 -23.51 13.44
N ALA A 346 -1.17 -24.42 13.44
CA ALA A 346 -1.67 -25.12 12.25
C ALA A 346 -2.13 -24.20 11.09
N HIS A 347 -2.16 -22.88 11.30
CA HIS A 347 -2.54 -21.86 10.32
C HIS A 347 -1.35 -21.20 9.59
N CYS A 348 -0.10 -21.63 9.84
CA CYS A 348 1.11 -20.99 9.30
C CYS A 348 1.66 -21.58 7.98
N HIS A 349 0.89 -22.38 7.23
CA HIS A 349 1.42 -22.97 6.00
C HIS A 349 1.77 -21.92 4.93
N GLU A 350 0.98 -20.85 4.84
CA GLU A 350 1.24 -19.73 3.92
C GLU A 350 2.47 -18.92 4.35
N HIS A 351 2.67 -18.73 5.65
CA HIS A 351 3.86 -18.08 6.21
C HIS A 351 5.13 -18.87 5.89
N LEU A 352 5.13 -20.18 6.18
CA LEU A 352 6.25 -21.07 5.86
C LEU A 352 6.55 -21.08 4.35
N ARG A 353 5.52 -21.03 3.50
CA ARG A 353 5.69 -20.94 2.05
C ARG A 353 6.35 -19.62 1.61
N ALA A 354 5.99 -18.51 2.24
CA ALA A 354 6.58 -17.21 1.96
C ALA A 354 8.05 -17.14 2.42
N VAL A 355 8.35 -17.61 3.63
CA VAL A 355 9.74 -17.69 4.11
C VAL A 355 10.56 -18.69 3.28
N TYR A 356 9.96 -19.78 2.79
CA TYR A 356 10.61 -20.70 1.87
C TYR A 356 10.95 -20.05 0.54
N GLY A 357 10.00 -19.33 -0.08
CA GLY A 357 10.25 -18.59 -1.31
C GLY A 357 11.44 -17.64 -1.15
N ALA A 358 11.45 -16.89 -0.06
CA ALA A 358 12.52 -15.99 0.34
C ALA A 358 13.87 -16.72 0.46
N PHE A 359 13.89 -17.87 1.15
CA PHE A 359 15.08 -18.69 1.32
C PHE A 359 15.62 -19.24 0.00
N VAL A 360 14.74 -19.66 -0.91
CA VAL A 360 15.12 -20.13 -2.25
C VAL A 360 15.85 -19.03 -3.02
N PHE A 361 15.35 -17.80 -3.00
CA PHE A 361 16.04 -16.66 -3.62
C PHE A 361 17.42 -16.41 -2.99
N LEU A 362 17.55 -16.52 -1.66
CA LEU A 362 18.84 -16.38 -0.99
C LEU A 362 19.85 -17.46 -1.42
N CYS A 363 19.42 -18.71 -1.62
CA CYS A 363 20.28 -19.77 -2.15
C CYS A 363 20.72 -19.54 -3.60
N GLU A 364 19.99 -18.74 -4.37
CA GLU A 364 20.30 -18.45 -5.78
C GLU A 364 21.27 -17.28 -5.95
N LEU A 365 21.53 -16.51 -4.88
CA LEU A 365 22.49 -15.41 -4.87
C LEU A 365 23.91 -15.86 -5.28
N PRO A 366 24.66 -15.05 -6.06
CA PRO A 366 26.06 -15.34 -6.37
C PRO A 366 26.91 -15.55 -5.11
N ALA A 367 26.66 -14.76 -4.06
CA ALA A 367 27.34 -14.87 -2.78
C ALA A 367 27.06 -16.18 -2.04
N ALA A 368 25.86 -16.77 -2.20
CA ALA A 368 25.54 -18.06 -1.60
C ALA A 368 26.38 -19.20 -2.19
N ARG A 369 26.82 -19.06 -3.46
CA ARG A 369 27.72 -20.01 -4.12
C ARG A 369 29.16 -19.91 -3.63
N GLN A 370 29.52 -18.79 -3.01
CA GLN A 370 30.86 -18.48 -2.51
C GLN A 370 30.95 -18.58 -0.97
N LEU A 371 29.92 -19.10 -0.30
CA LEU A 371 29.95 -19.33 1.14
C LEU A 371 31.06 -20.32 1.50
N SER A 372 31.69 -20.11 2.66
CA SER A 372 32.51 -21.16 3.26
C SER A 372 31.62 -22.22 3.92
N SER A 373 32.15 -23.43 4.09
CA SER A 373 31.48 -24.50 4.82
C SER A 373 31.15 -24.09 6.27
N GLU A 374 32.00 -23.29 6.90
CA GLU A 374 31.77 -22.74 8.25
C GLU A 374 30.61 -21.76 8.30
N GLN A 375 30.52 -20.85 7.31
CA GLN A 375 29.42 -19.88 7.22
C GLN A 375 28.07 -20.55 6.97
N LEU A 376 28.06 -21.66 6.24
CA LEU A 376 26.83 -22.41 5.93
C LEU A 376 26.35 -23.28 7.10
N LEU A 377 27.25 -23.75 7.95
CA LEU A 377 26.95 -24.77 8.96
C LEU A 377 25.81 -24.36 9.91
N GLN A 378 25.85 -23.13 10.43
CA GLN A 378 24.85 -22.66 11.39
C GLN A 378 23.44 -22.51 10.77
N PRO A 379 23.24 -21.80 9.63
CA PRO A 379 21.95 -21.82 8.94
C PRO A 379 21.46 -23.25 8.62
N PHE A 380 22.37 -24.13 8.18
CA PHE A 380 22.01 -25.48 7.80
C PHE A 380 21.53 -26.31 8.99
N GLN A 381 22.17 -26.18 10.15
CA GLN A 381 21.76 -26.86 11.36
C GLN A 381 20.34 -26.45 11.79
N ILE A 382 20.00 -25.16 11.72
CA ILE A 382 18.66 -24.67 12.03
C ILE A 382 17.62 -25.24 11.05
N VAL A 383 17.94 -25.28 9.76
CA VAL A 383 17.05 -25.81 8.73
C VAL A 383 16.77 -27.30 8.92
N VAL A 384 17.80 -28.07 9.26
CA VAL A 384 17.67 -29.49 9.60
C VAL A 384 16.79 -29.69 10.85
N GLN A 385 16.98 -28.84 11.85
CA GLN A 385 16.16 -28.83 13.07
C GLN A 385 14.72 -28.38 12.84
N GLN A 386 14.42 -27.69 11.73
CA GLN A 386 13.05 -27.30 11.35
C GLN A 386 12.38 -28.26 10.39
N HIS A 387 13.10 -29.33 10.00
CA HIS A 387 12.51 -30.49 9.37
C HIS A 387 11.99 -30.28 7.96
N SER A 388 12.43 -29.22 7.28
CA SER A 388 12.05 -29.04 5.88
C SER A 388 13.00 -29.83 4.98
N GLY A 389 12.49 -30.94 4.44
CA GLY A 389 13.21 -31.73 3.42
C GLY A 389 13.56 -30.90 2.19
N GLU A 390 12.67 -29.98 1.78
CA GLU A 390 12.88 -29.11 0.62
C GLU A 390 14.00 -28.08 0.83
N TRP A 391 14.06 -27.45 2.01
CA TRP A 391 15.13 -26.50 2.33
C TRP A 391 16.47 -27.23 2.43
N THR A 392 16.48 -28.40 3.09
CA THR A 392 17.66 -29.28 3.19
C THR A 392 18.19 -29.63 1.81
N GLU A 393 17.30 -30.04 0.88
CA GLU A 393 17.69 -30.36 -0.48
C GLU A 393 18.32 -29.17 -1.21
N ARG A 394 17.75 -27.97 -1.07
CA ARG A 394 18.31 -26.75 -1.70
C ARG A 394 19.68 -26.39 -1.12
N ILE A 395 19.86 -26.46 0.20
CA ILE A 395 21.16 -26.21 0.84
C ILE A 395 22.19 -27.25 0.42
N CYS A 396 21.84 -28.53 0.36
CA CYS A 396 22.75 -29.58 -0.11
C CYS A 396 23.28 -29.33 -1.53
N ARG A 397 22.57 -28.58 -2.38
CA ARG A 397 23.02 -28.24 -3.73
C ARG A 397 24.04 -27.10 -3.78
N LEU A 398 24.25 -26.36 -2.68
CA LEU A 398 25.24 -25.29 -2.63
C LEU A 398 26.67 -25.87 -2.62
N PRO A 399 27.65 -25.22 -3.31
CA PRO A 399 29.04 -25.66 -3.31
C PRO A 399 29.64 -25.79 -1.90
N ALA A 400 29.28 -24.86 -1.00
CA ALA A 400 29.72 -24.87 0.39
C ALA A 400 29.27 -26.14 1.15
N ALA A 401 28.07 -26.67 0.83
CA ALA A 401 27.57 -27.91 1.43
C ALA A 401 28.38 -29.14 0.97
N GLN A 402 28.83 -29.12 -0.28
CA GLN A 402 29.68 -30.18 -0.85
C GLN A 402 31.08 -30.22 -0.24
N GLN A 403 31.52 -29.12 0.39
CA GLN A 403 32.81 -28.96 1.05
C GLN A 403 32.73 -29.06 2.58
N LEU A 404 31.59 -29.49 3.13
CA LEU A 404 31.47 -29.73 4.57
C LEU A 404 32.44 -30.84 5.00
N SER A 405 32.98 -30.73 6.22
CA SER A 405 33.78 -31.81 6.80
C SER A 405 32.91 -32.98 7.24
N SER A 406 33.48 -34.18 7.38
CA SER A 406 32.76 -35.33 7.92
C SER A 406 32.22 -35.08 9.32
N ALA A 407 32.95 -34.32 10.15
CA ALA A 407 32.50 -33.90 11.47
C ALA A 407 31.27 -32.96 11.41
N ALA A 408 31.22 -32.04 10.45
CA ALA A 408 30.05 -31.19 10.24
C ALA A 408 28.84 -31.99 9.76
N VAL A 409 29.02 -32.93 8.82
CA VAL A 409 27.95 -33.83 8.36
C VAL A 409 27.44 -34.71 9.50
N GLU A 410 28.34 -35.23 10.35
CA GLU A 410 27.97 -35.96 11.56
C GLU A 410 27.08 -35.11 12.49
N GLN A 411 27.47 -33.86 12.75
CA GLN A 411 26.67 -32.94 13.58
C GLN A 411 25.27 -32.70 12.97
N LEU A 412 25.18 -32.50 11.66
CA LEU A 412 23.90 -32.32 10.96
C LEU A 412 23.03 -33.59 11.01
N LEU A 413 23.62 -34.78 10.87
CA LEU A 413 22.90 -36.06 10.99
C LEU A 413 22.35 -36.27 12.40
N LEU A 414 23.14 -35.97 13.43
CA LEU A 414 22.69 -36.04 14.82
C LEU A 414 21.57 -35.03 15.10
N ALA A 415 21.69 -33.81 14.57
CA ALA A 415 20.64 -32.80 14.66
C ALA A 415 19.34 -33.26 13.96
N ALA A 416 19.44 -33.86 12.78
CA ALA A 416 18.30 -34.43 12.05
C ALA A 416 17.63 -35.55 12.84
N ALA A 417 18.42 -36.47 13.41
CA ALA A 417 17.91 -37.59 14.19
C ALA A 417 17.17 -37.13 15.47
N ALA A 418 17.64 -36.07 16.11
CA ALA A 418 17.00 -35.48 17.29
C ALA A 418 15.67 -34.76 16.98
N ALA A 419 15.44 -34.43 15.71
CA ALA A 419 14.42 -33.49 15.26
C ALA A 419 12.96 -34.06 15.32
N ARG A 420 12.77 -35.38 15.47
CA ARG A 420 11.45 -36.04 15.65
C ARG A 420 10.37 -35.70 14.61
N THR A 421 10.72 -35.66 13.32
CA THR A 421 9.75 -35.34 12.26
C THR A 421 9.49 -36.43 11.24
N PRO A 422 8.32 -36.37 10.58
CA PRO A 422 7.97 -37.33 9.54
C PRO A 422 8.98 -37.35 8.38
N ASP A 423 9.62 -36.21 8.08
CA ASP A 423 10.56 -36.07 6.97
C ASP A 423 12.02 -36.38 7.34
N VAL A 424 12.28 -36.85 8.57
CA VAL A 424 13.65 -37.12 9.07
C VAL A 424 14.44 -38.04 8.14
N LEU A 425 13.81 -39.07 7.58
CA LEU A 425 14.46 -40.01 6.65
C LEU A 425 14.86 -39.34 5.34
N SER A 426 14.02 -38.43 4.83
CA SER A 426 14.33 -37.67 3.61
C SER A 426 15.54 -36.78 3.84
N ILE A 427 15.56 -36.04 4.97
CA ILE A 427 16.66 -35.18 5.38
C ILE A 427 17.96 -35.98 5.51
N ILE A 428 17.93 -37.09 6.26
CA ILE A 428 19.10 -37.96 6.46
C ILE A 428 19.60 -38.51 5.14
N ARG A 429 18.71 -38.96 4.25
CA ARG A 429 19.10 -39.46 2.92
C ARG A 429 19.80 -38.38 2.09
N LYS A 430 19.34 -37.12 2.18
CA LYS A 430 19.98 -35.99 1.48
C LYS A 430 21.33 -35.64 2.10
N LEU A 431 21.47 -35.69 3.43
CA LEU A 431 22.75 -35.48 4.13
C LEU A 431 23.77 -36.57 3.83
N LEU A 432 23.34 -37.84 3.77
CA LEU A 432 24.17 -38.98 3.36
C LEU A 432 24.58 -38.92 1.88
N GLY A 433 23.90 -38.10 1.08
CA GLY A 433 24.29 -37.83 -0.31
C GLY A 433 25.46 -36.84 -0.46
N LEU A 434 25.89 -36.19 0.64
CA LEU A 434 27.04 -35.28 0.60
C LEU A 434 28.36 -36.06 0.50
N PRO A 435 29.38 -35.57 -0.22
CA PRO A 435 30.66 -36.28 -0.40
C PRO A 435 31.33 -36.67 0.92
N ALA A 436 31.28 -35.78 1.91
CA ALA A 436 31.87 -36.01 3.23
C ALA A 436 31.16 -37.12 4.05
N ALA A 437 29.95 -37.53 3.65
CA ALA A 437 29.28 -38.67 4.26
C ALA A 437 30.03 -39.99 4.01
N GLN A 438 30.80 -40.10 2.93
CA GLN A 438 31.65 -41.27 2.62
C GLN A 438 32.80 -41.45 3.62
N HIS A 439 33.15 -40.39 4.35
CA HIS A 439 34.22 -40.36 5.34
C HIS A 439 33.70 -40.39 6.79
N LEU A 440 32.41 -40.71 6.99
CA LEU A 440 31.86 -40.87 8.33
C LEU A 440 32.46 -42.11 9.00
N SER A 441 32.83 -41.98 10.27
CA SER A 441 33.27 -43.13 11.06
C SER A 441 32.10 -44.06 11.36
N SER A 442 32.37 -45.36 11.55
CA SER A 442 31.35 -46.31 12.00
C SER A 442 30.68 -45.85 13.30
N ALA A 443 31.46 -45.28 14.23
CA ALA A 443 30.97 -44.73 15.48
C ALA A 443 30.02 -43.52 15.30
N ALA A 444 30.20 -42.72 14.24
CA ALA A 444 29.29 -41.62 13.89
C ALA A 444 27.94 -42.17 13.39
N ILE A 445 27.98 -43.18 12.51
CA ILE A 445 26.79 -43.85 11.99
C ILE A 445 26.03 -44.53 13.11
N GLU A 446 26.71 -45.29 13.98
CA GLU A 446 26.11 -45.94 15.15
C GLU A 446 25.42 -44.94 16.08
N ARG A 447 26.06 -43.79 16.38
CA ARG A 447 25.44 -42.72 17.18
C ARG A 447 24.19 -42.15 16.53
N CYS A 448 24.21 -41.92 15.21
CA CYS A 448 23.04 -41.46 14.47
C CYS A 448 21.90 -42.49 14.49
N CYS A 449 22.20 -43.78 14.27
CA CYS A 449 21.23 -44.86 14.34
C CYS A 449 20.61 -44.98 15.74
N TRP A 450 21.43 -44.92 16.79
CA TRP A 450 20.95 -44.93 18.17
C TRP A 450 20.03 -43.74 18.47
N GLN A 451 20.39 -42.54 18.00
CA GLN A 451 19.56 -41.35 18.19
C GLN A 451 18.20 -41.48 17.49
N LEU A 452 18.17 -42.04 16.27
CA LEU A 452 16.93 -42.32 15.53
C LEU A 452 16.05 -43.36 16.23
N LEU A 453 16.65 -44.44 16.72
CA LEU A 453 15.97 -45.50 17.48
C LEU A 453 15.27 -44.94 18.73
N GLN A 454 15.93 -44.01 19.42
CA GLN A 454 15.36 -43.35 20.59
C GLN A 454 14.24 -42.35 20.26
N CYS A 455 14.40 -41.60 19.17
CA CYS A 455 13.50 -40.49 18.85
C CYS A 455 12.26 -40.90 18.04
N ALA A 456 12.35 -41.96 17.23
CA ALA A 456 11.29 -42.34 16.31
C ALA A 456 11.29 -43.86 16.01
N PRO A 457 10.94 -44.71 17.00
CA PRO A 457 11.06 -46.17 16.90
C PRO A 457 10.25 -46.78 15.74
N GLN A 458 9.16 -46.14 15.34
CA GLN A 458 8.31 -46.57 14.22
C GLN A 458 8.98 -46.39 12.84
N THR A 459 9.92 -45.45 12.72
CA THR A 459 10.59 -45.10 11.46
C THR A 459 11.83 -45.96 11.19
N CYS A 460 12.43 -46.52 12.24
CA CYS A 460 13.66 -47.33 12.16
C CYS A 460 13.50 -48.67 11.44
N VAL A 461 12.28 -49.18 11.23
CA VAL A 461 12.07 -50.45 10.51
C VAL A 461 12.37 -50.34 9.01
N ARG A 462 12.53 -49.11 8.47
CA ARG A 462 12.70 -48.85 7.03
C ARG A 462 14.09 -48.36 6.59
N LEU A 463 14.96 -47.98 7.54
CA LEU A 463 16.36 -47.62 7.29
C LEU A 463 17.23 -48.89 7.28
#